data_AF-A0A7H8LSR9-F1
#
_entry.id   AF-A0A7H8LSR9-F1
#
_cell.length_a   1.000
_cell.length_b   1.000
_cell.length_c   1.000
_cell.angle_alpha   90.00
_cell.angle_beta   90.00
_cell.angle_gamma   90.00
#
_symmetry.space_group_name_H-M   'P 1'
#
loop_
_entity.id
_entity.type
_entity.pdbx_description
1 polymer ?
#
loop_
_entity_poly.entity_id
_entity_poly.type
_entity_poly.pdbx_seq_one_letter_code
_entity_poly.pdbx_strand_id
1 'polypeptide(L)'
;MTPGTVVLLHAPHATAASWGDLPEMLRSYGLDVVAPDVPDETGPRYIARVSLIITATAPAPPLALVAHGAAGPLLPGIALAQRAAHRPVAGFVFVDADLPRRGEHDHADPGNDLPLAPDWPEAPCGYLRTHADRTAPANHAQALREAHLRGWRTTDHEPPTTVAQSLSELITEL
;
A
#
# COMPACT_ATOMS: atom_id res chain seq x y z
N MET A 1 -12.53 -1.23 8.98
CA MET A 1 -13.25 -1.95 7.92
C MET A 1 -12.94 -3.43 8.07
N THR A 2 -13.73 -4.31 7.46
CA THR A 2 -13.39 -5.74 7.39
C THR A 2 -13.12 -6.09 5.93
N PRO A 3 -11.84 -6.10 5.49
CA PRO A 3 -11.53 -6.50 4.13
C PRO A 3 -11.76 -7.99 3.94
N GLY A 4 -12.11 -8.38 2.72
CA GLY A 4 -12.10 -9.80 2.32
C GLY A 4 -10.66 -10.31 2.23
N THR A 5 -9.78 -9.55 1.58
CA THR A 5 -8.35 -9.87 1.45
C THR A 5 -7.49 -8.61 1.56
N VAL A 6 -6.37 -8.70 2.25
CA VAL A 6 -5.32 -7.68 2.35
C VAL A 6 -4.23 -7.98 1.32
N VAL A 7 -3.87 -6.99 0.50
CA VAL A 7 -2.81 -7.11 -0.50
C VAL A 7 -1.60 -6.29 -0.08
N LEU A 8 -0.46 -6.94 0.15
CA LEU A 8 0.80 -6.33 0.56
C LEU A 8 1.72 -6.08 -0.63
N LEU A 9 1.96 -4.80 -0.96
CA LEU A 9 2.75 -4.36 -2.11
C LEU A 9 4.12 -3.87 -1.64
N HIS A 10 5.16 -4.64 -1.96
CA HIS A 10 6.55 -4.27 -1.66
C HIS A 10 7.00 -3.11 -2.55
N ALA A 11 8.01 -2.35 -2.12
CA ALA A 11 8.59 -1.30 -2.95
C ALA A 11 9.14 -1.86 -4.28
N PRO A 12 9.05 -1.13 -5.40
CA PRO A 12 9.72 -1.53 -6.65
C PRO A 12 11.21 -1.82 -6.44
N HIS A 13 11.79 -2.74 -7.21
CA HIS A 13 13.15 -3.26 -7.05
C HIS A 13 13.43 -4.05 -5.76
N ALA A 14 12.47 -4.14 -4.84
CA ALA A 14 12.46 -5.13 -3.76
C ALA A 14 11.66 -6.37 -4.17
N THR A 15 11.47 -7.32 -3.25
CA THR A 15 10.68 -8.53 -3.48
C THR A 15 9.67 -8.72 -2.36
N ALA A 16 8.72 -9.64 -2.53
CA ALA A 16 7.79 -10.02 -1.47
C ALA A 16 8.49 -10.52 -0.20
N ALA A 17 9.73 -11.01 -0.30
CA ALA A 17 10.54 -11.43 0.85
C ALA A 17 10.90 -10.27 1.79
N SER A 18 10.83 -9.02 1.33
CA SER A 18 11.04 -7.83 2.18
C SER A 18 10.02 -7.70 3.31
N TRP A 19 8.86 -8.36 3.19
CA TRP A 19 7.85 -8.40 4.23
C TRP A 19 8.21 -9.34 5.40
N GLY A 20 9.21 -10.22 5.24
CA GLY A 20 9.55 -11.24 6.24
C GLY A 20 8.32 -12.07 6.64
N ASP A 21 8.11 -12.23 7.95
CA ASP A 21 6.99 -12.99 8.52
C ASP A 21 5.68 -12.19 8.62
N LEU A 22 5.62 -10.95 8.11
CA LEU A 22 4.45 -10.08 8.21
C LEU A 22 3.17 -10.73 7.62
N PRO A 23 3.20 -11.35 6.43
CA PRO A 23 2.01 -11.99 5.87
C PRO A 23 1.49 -13.12 6.77
N GLU A 24 2.37 -13.95 7.33
CA GLU A 24 2.03 -15.05 8.23
C GLU A 24 1.46 -14.54 9.56
N MET A 25 2.05 -13.49 10.12
CA MET A 25 1.55 -12.85 11.34
C MET A 25 0.14 -12.26 11.13
N LEU A 26 -0.11 -11.55 10.02
CA LEU A 26 -1.45 -11.03 9.72
C LEU A 26 -2.48 -12.15 9.53
N ARG A 27 -2.09 -13.28 8.92
CA ARG A 27 -2.96 -14.47 8.82
C ARG A 27 -3.27 -15.07 10.18
N SER A 28 -2.32 -15.05 11.12
CA SER A 28 -2.56 -15.48 12.51
C SER A 28 -3.57 -14.58 13.24
N TYR A 29 -3.71 -13.32 12.81
CA TYR A 29 -4.75 -12.40 13.27
C TYR A 29 -6.10 -12.57 12.52
N GLY A 30 -6.20 -13.58 11.65
CA GLY A 30 -7.43 -13.93 10.94
C GLY A 30 -7.67 -13.17 9.64
N LEU A 31 -6.68 -12.44 9.11
CA LEU A 31 -6.77 -11.76 7.83
C LEU A 31 -6.37 -12.69 6.68
N ASP A 32 -7.08 -12.64 5.57
CA ASP A 32 -6.60 -13.24 4.32
C ASP A 32 -5.58 -12.29 3.67
N VAL A 33 -4.42 -12.81 3.27
CA VAL A 33 -3.28 -11.97 2.84
C VAL A 33 -2.65 -12.51 1.57
N VAL A 34 -2.51 -11.62 0.58
CA VAL A 34 -1.79 -11.85 -0.67
C VAL A 34 -0.62 -10.88 -0.75
N ALA A 35 0.58 -11.38 -1.04
CA ALA A 35 1.78 -10.56 -1.25
C ALA A 35 2.33 -10.86 -2.66
N PRO A 36 1.95 -10.08 -3.69
CA PRO A 36 2.49 -10.25 -5.04
C PRO A 36 4.00 -10.04 -5.06
N ASP A 37 4.74 -10.90 -5.75
CA ASP A 37 6.19 -10.78 -5.93
C ASP A 37 6.52 -10.24 -7.33
N VAL A 38 7.07 -9.03 -7.40
CA VAL A 38 7.33 -8.26 -8.62
C VAL A 38 8.72 -7.58 -8.55
N PRO A 39 9.82 -8.35 -8.60
CA PRO A 39 11.18 -7.87 -8.31
C PRO A 39 11.71 -6.75 -9.22
N ASP A 40 11.27 -6.69 -10.49
CA ASP A 40 11.99 -5.93 -11.53
C ASP A 40 11.16 -4.87 -12.26
N GLU A 41 9.90 -4.66 -11.87
CA GLU A 41 9.01 -3.72 -12.55
C GLU A 41 8.83 -2.43 -11.75
N THR A 42 8.63 -1.31 -12.45
CA THR A 42 8.24 -0.02 -11.88
C THR A 42 7.02 0.52 -12.63
N GLY A 43 6.35 1.52 -12.03
CA GLY A 43 5.36 2.31 -12.77
C GLY A 43 4.20 1.53 -13.36
N PRO A 44 3.80 1.84 -14.61
CA PRO A 44 2.73 1.12 -15.30
C PRO A 44 2.96 -0.38 -15.41
N ARG A 45 4.21 -0.85 -15.57
CA ARG A 45 4.50 -2.29 -15.68
C ARG A 45 4.34 -2.98 -14.34
N TYR A 46 4.77 -2.34 -13.25
CA TYR A 46 4.54 -2.85 -11.89
C TYR A 46 3.03 -2.97 -11.62
N ILE A 47 2.27 -1.93 -11.92
CA ILE A 47 0.80 -1.92 -11.77
C ILE A 47 0.16 -3.06 -12.56
N ALA A 48 0.56 -3.23 -13.81
CA ALA A 48 0.03 -4.30 -14.66
C ALA A 48 0.36 -5.69 -14.09
N ARG A 49 1.62 -5.91 -13.70
CA ARG A 49 2.07 -7.21 -13.18
C ARG A 49 1.40 -7.56 -11.85
N VAL A 50 1.34 -6.61 -10.92
CA VAL A 50 0.60 -6.76 -9.66
C VAL A 50 -0.87 -7.09 -9.93
N SER A 51 -1.52 -6.34 -10.83
CA SER A 51 -2.94 -6.53 -11.13
C SER A 51 -3.25 -7.90 -11.72
N LEU A 52 -2.33 -8.44 -12.55
CA LEU A 52 -2.43 -9.81 -13.06
C LEU A 52 -2.27 -10.86 -11.95
N ILE A 53 -1.30 -10.68 -11.05
CA ILE A 53 -1.09 -11.60 -9.92
C ILE A 53 -2.31 -11.59 -9.00
N ILE A 54 -2.82 -10.41 -8.63
CA ILE A 54 -4.05 -10.27 -7.82
C ILE A 54 -5.23 -10.99 -8.51
N THR A 55 -5.36 -10.86 -9.84
CA THR A 55 -6.41 -11.54 -10.58
C THR A 55 -6.25 -13.06 -10.52
N ALA A 56 -5.02 -13.57 -10.67
CA ALA A 56 -4.73 -15.00 -10.64
C ALA A 56 -4.94 -15.62 -9.25
N THR A 57 -4.74 -14.87 -8.17
CA THR A 57 -4.99 -15.33 -6.80
C THR A 57 -6.47 -15.33 -6.42
N ALA A 58 -7.33 -14.69 -7.21
CA ALA A 58 -8.79 -14.60 -7.00
C ALA A 58 -9.20 -14.23 -5.55
N PRO A 59 -8.69 -13.11 -5.00
CA PRO A 59 -8.93 -12.73 -3.61
C PRO A 59 -10.40 -12.36 -3.36
N ALA A 60 -10.84 -12.52 -2.12
CA ALA A 60 -12.17 -12.15 -1.70
C ALA A 60 -12.31 -10.62 -1.63
N PRO A 61 -13.29 -10.00 -2.32
CA PRO A 61 -13.57 -8.59 -2.16
C PRO A 61 -14.30 -8.31 -0.82
N PRO A 62 -14.23 -7.07 -0.29
CA PRO A 62 -13.46 -5.95 -0.82
C PRO A 62 -11.98 -6.02 -0.42
N LEU A 63 -11.09 -5.46 -1.24
CA LEU A 63 -9.64 -5.52 -1.02
C LEU A 63 -9.17 -4.38 -0.10
N ALA A 64 -8.23 -4.65 0.80
CA ALA A 64 -7.42 -3.59 1.42
C ALA A 64 -6.04 -3.59 0.78
N LEU A 65 -5.64 -2.48 0.15
CA LEU A 65 -4.33 -2.37 -0.49
C LEU A 65 -3.33 -1.71 0.46
N VAL A 66 -2.22 -2.39 0.72
CA VAL A 66 -1.15 -1.93 1.60
C VAL A 66 0.10 -1.73 0.75
N ALA A 67 0.70 -0.55 0.77
CA ALA A 67 1.91 -0.26 0.00
C ALA A 67 3.06 0.20 0.88
N HIS A 68 4.27 -0.25 0.55
CA HIS A 68 5.50 0.11 1.24
C HIS A 68 6.45 0.95 0.37
N GLY A 69 7.08 1.97 0.94
CA GLY A 69 8.04 2.83 0.26
C GLY A 69 7.51 3.42 -1.05
N ALA A 70 8.29 3.26 -2.12
CA ALA A 70 7.97 3.77 -3.45
C ALA A 70 6.78 3.06 -4.15
N ALA A 71 6.16 2.04 -3.53
CA ALA A 71 4.91 1.47 -4.05
C ALA A 71 3.68 2.35 -3.75
N GLY A 72 3.76 3.28 -2.80
CA GLY A 72 2.64 4.13 -2.39
C GLY A 72 2.03 4.94 -3.55
N PRO A 73 2.82 5.65 -4.38
CA PRO A 73 2.31 6.38 -5.53
C PRO A 73 1.65 5.49 -6.60
N LEU A 74 1.88 4.18 -6.59
CA LEU A 74 1.34 3.22 -7.57
C LEU A 74 -0.07 2.71 -7.19
N LEU A 75 -0.48 2.86 -5.92
CA LEU A 75 -1.78 2.42 -5.41
C LEU A 75 -2.98 2.90 -6.24
N PRO A 76 -3.07 4.16 -6.70
CA PRO A 76 -4.20 4.64 -7.49
C PRO A 76 -4.39 3.86 -8.79
N GLY A 77 -3.31 3.53 -9.50
CA GLY A 77 -3.39 2.75 -10.73
C GLY A 77 -3.81 1.30 -10.48
N ILE A 78 -3.33 0.70 -9.38
CA ILE A 78 -3.74 -0.65 -8.98
C ILE A 78 -5.22 -0.66 -8.59
N ALA A 79 -5.67 0.33 -7.81
CA ALA A 79 -7.08 0.47 -7.41
C ALA A 79 -8.00 0.58 -8.62
N LEU A 80 -7.64 1.44 -9.59
CA LEU A 80 -8.36 1.59 -10.84
C LEU A 80 -8.47 0.26 -11.61
N ALA A 81 -7.37 -0.50 -11.70
CA ALA A 81 -7.36 -1.81 -12.34
C ALA A 81 -8.25 -2.83 -11.62
N GLN A 82 -8.23 -2.86 -10.27
CA GLN A 82 -9.11 -3.73 -9.49
C GLN A 82 -10.58 -3.36 -9.63
N ARG A 83 -10.89 -2.07 -9.64
CA ARG A 83 -12.25 -1.56 -9.87
C ARG A 83 -12.76 -1.94 -11.25
N ALA A 84 -11.94 -1.79 -12.29
CA ALA A 84 -12.28 -2.23 -13.65
C ALA A 84 -12.53 -3.75 -13.72
N ALA A 85 -11.90 -4.53 -12.84
CA ALA A 85 -12.12 -5.96 -12.68
C ALA A 85 -13.24 -6.31 -11.67
N HIS A 86 -14.11 -5.34 -11.31
CA HIS A 86 -15.23 -5.50 -10.38
C HIS A 86 -14.83 -5.95 -8.96
N ARG A 87 -13.61 -5.63 -8.52
CA ARG A 87 -13.14 -5.87 -7.15
C ARG A 87 -13.04 -4.53 -6.41
N PRO A 88 -14.03 -4.17 -5.58
CA PRO A 88 -13.99 -2.92 -4.83
C PRO A 88 -12.83 -2.92 -3.84
N VAL A 89 -12.19 -1.77 -3.68
CA VAL A 89 -11.17 -1.53 -2.66
C VAL A 89 -11.85 -0.87 -1.46
N ALA A 90 -11.75 -1.49 -0.29
CA ALA A 90 -12.33 -0.97 0.95
C ALA A 90 -11.48 0.11 1.61
N GLY A 91 -10.17 0.14 1.33
CA GLY A 91 -9.28 1.17 1.85
C GLY A 91 -7.82 0.98 1.45
N PHE A 92 -7.03 2.00 1.75
CA PHE A 92 -5.60 2.08 1.42
C PHE A 92 -4.78 2.27 2.69
N VAL A 93 -3.69 1.52 2.82
CA VAL A 93 -2.73 1.70 3.92
C VAL A 93 -1.33 1.95 3.34
N PHE A 94 -0.71 3.04 3.77
CA PHE A 94 0.66 3.40 3.41
C PHE A 94 1.58 3.05 4.58
N VAL A 95 2.52 2.13 4.39
CA VAL A 95 3.49 1.72 5.41
C VAL A 95 4.85 2.27 5.05
N ASP A 96 5.32 3.30 5.76
CA ASP A 96 6.59 4.00 5.44
C ASP A 96 6.69 4.29 3.93
N ALA A 97 5.60 4.77 3.35
CA ALA A 97 5.45 4.90 1.91
C ALA A 97 5.30 6.35 1.49
N ASP A 98 5.69 6.63 0.26
CA ASP A 98 5.43 7.91 -0.38
C ASP A 98 3.95 8.04 -0.72
N LEU A 99 3.42 9.25 -0.62
CA LEU A 99 2.02 9.49 -0.97
C LEU A 99 1.88 9.84 -2.45
N PRO A 100 0.81 9.39 -3.12
CA PRO A 100 0.52 9.85 -4.48
C PRO A 100 0.34 11.37 -4.47
N ARG A 101 1.11 12.05 -5.32
CA ARG A 101 1.04 13.48 -5.57
C ARG A 101 0.33 13.75 -6.89
N ARG A 102 -0.45 14.82 -6.94
CA ARG A 102 -1.14 15.25 -8.17
C ARG A 102 -0.11 15.85 -9.14
N GLY A 103 0.10 15.19 -10.28
CA GLY A 103 0.88 15.75 -11.40
C GLY A 103 2.40 15.71 -11.22
N GLU A 104 2.92 14.83 -10.36
CA GLU A 104 4.35 14.59 -10.29
C GLU A 104 4.75 13.80 -11.54
N HIS A 105 5.33 14.53 -12.50
CA HIS A 105 5.91 13.92 -13.68
C HIS A 105 7.30 13.42 -13.29
N ASP A 106 7.56 12.14 -13.49
CA ASP A 106 8.90 11.62 -13.27
C ASP A 106 9.79 12.10 -14.43
N HIS A 107 10.45 13.24 -14.23
CA HIS A 107 11.29 13.85 -15.25
C HIS A 107 12.49 12.97 -15.63
N ALA A 108 12.86 12.01 -14.75
CA ALA A 108 13.92 11.06 -15.01
C ALA A 108 13.44 9.86 -15.84
N ASP A 109 12.18 9.45 -15.70
CA ASP A 109 11.56 8.40 -16.50
C ASP A 109 10.10 8.74 -16.88
N PRO A 110 9.88 9.43 -18.01
CA PRO A 110 8.54 9.84 -18.46
C PRO A 110 7.58 8.66 -18.70
N GLY A 111 8.11 7.44 -18.87
CA GLY A 111 7.30 6.22 -19.00
C GLY A 111 6.63 5.80 -17.68
N ASN A 112 7.03 6.42 -16.58
CA ASN A 112 6.53 6.18 -15.23
C ASN A 112 5.43 7.19 -14.82
N ASP A 113 5.00 8.08 -15.72
CA ASP A 113 3.91 9.01 -15.44
C ASP A 113 2.60 8.27 -15.19
N LEU A 114 2.08 8.44 -13.98
CA LEU A 114 0.82 7.84 -13.57
C LEU A 114 -0.27 8.91 -13.48
N PRO A 115 -1.29 8.85 -14.34
CA PRO A 115 -2.43 9.75 -14.20
C PRO A 115 -3.15 9.42 -12.89
N LEU A 116 -3.15 10.36 -11.94
CA LEU A 116 -3.97 10.24 -10.74
C LEU A 116 -5.43 10.44 -11.12
N ALA A 117 -6.28 9.47 -10.80
CA ALA A 117 -7.71 9.59 -11.05
C ALA A 117 -8.27 10.86 -10.34
N PRO A 118 -9.17 11.62 -11.00
CA PRO A 118 -9.70 12.86 -10.44
C PRO A 118 -10.46 12.65 -9.11
N ASP A 119 -11.06 11.47 -8.94
CA ASP A 119 -11.87 11.09 -7.78
C ASP A 119 -11.05 10.39 -6.67
N TRP A 120 -9.72 10.44 -6.74
CA TRP A 120 -8.85 9.85 -5.73
C TRP A 120 -8.72 10.73 -4.46
N PRO A 121 -8.75 10.14 -3.24
CA PRO A 121 -8.95 8.72 -2.94
C PRO A 121 -10.42 8.30 -2.92
N GLU A 122 -10.71 7.14 -3.50
CA GLU A 122 -12.08 6.57 -3.58
C GLU A 122 -12.51 5.77 -2.33
N ALA A 123 -11.60 5.56 -1.38
CA ALA A 123 -11.83 4.82 -0.14
C ALA A 123 -10.96 5.41 1.00
N PRO A 124 -11.26 5.11 2.28
CA PRO A 124 -10.47 5.56 3.43
C PRO A 124 -8.98 5.25 3.30
N CYS A 125 -8.13 6.20 3.73
CA CYS A 125 -6.68 6.05 3.73
C CYS A 125 -6.12 6.08 5.14
N GLY A 126 -5.19 5.17 5.41
CA GLY A 126 -4.39 5.13 6.62
C GLY A 126 -2.89 5.19 6.33
N TYR A 127 -2.11 5.69 7.27
CA TYR A 127 -0.66 5.74 7.22
C TYR A 127 -0.10 5.08 8.48
N LEU A 128 0.77 4.09 8.32
CA LEU A 128 1.50 3.44 9.39
C LEU A 128 2.98 3.81 9.25
N ARG A 129 3.54 4.45 10.28
CA ARG A 129 4.99 4.67 10.36
C ARG A 129 5.64 3.61 11.26
N THR A 130 6.62 2.87 10.76
CA THR A 130 7.34 1.87 11.57
C THR A 130 8.51 2.48 12.35
N HIS A 131 8.95 1.76 13.38
CA HIS A 131 10.06 2.21 14.22
C HIS A 131 11.39 2.27 13.45
N ALA A 132 11.61 1.34 12.50
CA ALA A 132 12.81 1.30 11.68
C ALA A 132 12.96 2.57 10.83
N ASP A 133 11.87 3.02 10.21
CA ASP A 133 11.85 4.25 9.42
C ASP A 133 12.14 5.50 10.26
N ARG A 134 11.60 5.58 11.48
CA ARG A 134 11.85 6.70 12.40
C ARG A 134 13.34 6.87 12.73
N THR A 135 14.08 5.77 12.75
CA THR A 135 15.53 5.75 13.04
C THR A 135 16.40 5.95 11.80
N ALA A 136 15.82 5.85 10.61
CA ALA A 136 16.49 6.10 9.34
C ALA A 136 16.52 7.62 9.02
N PRO A 137 17.41 8.09 8.12
CA PRO A 137 17.42 9.49 7.68
C PRO A 137 16.07 9.90 7.05
N ALA A 138 15.71 11.18 7.23
CA ALA A 138 14.37 11.77 7.22
C ALA A 138 13.53 11.70 5.91
N ASN A 139 13.37 10.53 5.30
CA ASN A 139 12.71 10.41 4.00
C ASN A 139 11.17 10.49 4.08
N HIS A 140 10.52 9.81 5.05
CA HIS A 140 9.04 9.72 5.09
C HIS A 140 8.36 10.70 6.06
N ALA A 141 9.10 11.61 6.71
CA ALA A 141 8.53 12.63 7.58
C ALA A 141 7.57 13.58 6.83
N GLN A 142 7.87 13.87 5.56
CA GLN A 142 7.00 14.68 4.70
C GLN A 142 5.69 13.93 4.36
N ALA A 143 5.78 12.65 4.01
CA ALA A 143 4.61 11.82 3.69
C ALA A 143 3.64 11.73 4.89
N LEU A 144 4.15 11.52 6.10
CA LEU A 144 3.33 11.53 7.31
C LEU A 144 2.65 12.90 7.53
N ARG A 145 3.38 14.00 7.31
CA ARG A 145 2.81 15.34 7.44
C ARG A 145 1.71 15.59 6.41
N GLU A 146 1.92 15.17 5.18
CA GLU A 146 0.90 15.24 4.12
C GLU A 146 -0.33 14.39 4.46
N ALA A 147 -0.16 13.16 4.95
CA ALA A 147 -1.27 12.30 5.38
C ALA A 147 -2.11 12.99 6.47
N HIS A 148 -1.45 13.60 7.45
CA HIS A 148 -2.12 14.36 8.50
C HIS A 148 -2.89 15.58 7.94
N LEU A 149 -2.30 16.33 7.01
CA LEU A 149 -2.97 17.47 6.36
C LEU A 149 -4.17 17.03 5.49
N ARG A 150 -4.14 15.82 4.94
CA ARG A 150 -5.25 15.19 4.21
C ARG A 150 -6.32 14.60 5.14
N GLY A 151 -6.12 14.65 6.47
CA GLY A 151 -7.04 14.10 7.46
C GLY A 151 -7.08 12.57 7.50
N TRP A 152 -6.03 11.90 6.99
CA TRP A 152 -5.95 10.44 6.98
C TRP A 152 -5.60 9.91 8.36
N ARG A 153 -5.99 8.65 8.64
CA ARG A 153 -5.67 8.03 9.92
C ARG A 153 -4.18 7.70 9.96
N THR A 154 -3.45 8.25 10.92
CA THR A 154 -2.00 8.01 11.07
C THR A 154 -1.72 7.24 12.36
N THR A 155 -1.00 6.13 12.26
CA THR A 155 -0.56 5.31 13.39
C THR A 155 0.96 5.24 13.40
N ASP A 156 1.54 5.47 14.57
CA ASP A 156 2.96 5.29 14.82
C ASP A 156 3.16 3.96 15.54
N HIS A 157 3.85 3.01 14.91
CA HIS A 157 4.19 1.75 15.56
C HIS A 157 5.36 1.95 16.52
N GLU A 158 5.20 1.50 17.76
CA GLU A 158 6.22 1.52 18.80
C GLU A 158 6.29 0.16 19.53
N PRO A 159 7.50 -0.39 19.79
CA PRO A 159 7.65 -1.58 20.61
C PRO A 159 7.05 -1.37 22.02
N PRO A 160 6.40 -2.37 22.62
CA PRO A 160 6.49 -3.80 22.31
C PRO A 160 5.46 -4.33 21.30
N THR A 161 4.56 -3.48 20.79
CA THR A 161 3.56 -3.89 19.79
C THR A 161 4.28 -4.34 18.51
N THR A 162 3.74 -5.33 17.80
CA THR A 162 4.29 -5.76 16.51
C THR A 162 3.73 -4.91 15.36
N VAL A 163 4.48 -4.79 14.25
CA VAL A 163 4.01 -4.08 13.04
C VAL A 163 2.73 -4.73 12.51
N ALA A 164 2.65 -6.06 12.57
CA ALA A 164 1.47 -6.82 12.18
C ALA A 164 0.22 -6.44 12.99
N GLN A 165 0.37 -6.25 14.31
CA GLN A 165 -0.74 -5.82 15.17
C GLN A 165 -1.15 -4.38 14.87
N SER A 166 -0.20 -3.45 14.78
CA SER A 166 -0.53 -2.05 14.45
C SER A 166 -1.20 -1.92 13.08
N LEU A 167 -0.78 -2.73 12.11
CA LEU A 167 -1.37 -2.78 10.78
C LEU A 167 -2.78 -3.38 10.79
N SER A 168 -3.00 -4.48 11.52
CA SER A 168 -4.34 -5.09 11.59
C SER A 168 -5.35 -4.19 12.32
N GLU A 169 -4.93 -3.51 13.38
CA GLU A 169 -5.75 -2.51 14.09
C GLU A 169 -6.09 -1.34 13.15
N LEU A 170 -5.10 -0.78 12.45
CA LEU A 170 -5.33 0.31 11.49
C LEU A 170 -6.31 -0.09 10.38
N ILE A 171 -6.15 -1.29 9.79
CA ILE A 171 -7.08 -1.81 8.78
C ILE A 171 -8.51 -1.92 9.35
N THR A 172 -8.64 -2.37 10.60
CA THR A 172 -9.94 -2.52 11.27
C THR A 172 -10.61 -1.18 11.58
N GLU A 173 -9.82 -0.13 11.80
CA GLU A 173 -10.31 1.21 12.13
C GLU A 173 -10.70 2.09 10.92
N LEU A 174 -10.23 1.75 9.71
CA LEU A 174 -10.54 2.48 8.47
C LEU A 174 -11.97 2.28 7.97
#